data_AF-A0A1I5YE65-F1
#
_entry.id   AF-A0A1I5YE65-F1
#
_cell.length_a   1.000
_cell.length_b   1.000
_cell.length_c   1.000
_cell.angle_alpha   90.00
_cell.angle_beta   90.00
_cell.angle_gamma   90.00
#
_symmetry.space_group_name_H-M   'P 1'
#
loop_
_entity.id
_entity.type
_entity.pdbx_description
1 polymer ?
#
loop_
_entity_poly.entity_id
_entity_poly.type
_entity_poly.pdbx_seq_one_letter_code
_entity_poly.pdbx_strand_id
1 'polypeptide(L)' 'MQTEDITFKITGRDAKKLNEFQKLHDGCLEELAGDRFSYSFSPTSLGMAITVSCSCGQKLFLDNFMDHDEKEVAMS' A
#
# COMPACT_ATOMS: atom_id res chain seq x y z
N MET A 1 -8.61 7.12 -27.50
CA MET A 1 -7.54 6.65 -26.60
C MET A 1 -8.17 5.59 -25.72
N GLN A 2 -7.72 4.34 -25.80
CA GLN A 2 -8.10 3.33 -24.80
C GLN A 2 -7.32 3.67 -23.54
N THR A 3 -8.01 3.96 -22.44
CA THR A 3 -7.40 3.99 -21.11
C THR A 3 -7.25 2.55 -20.65
N GLU A 4 -6.02 2.05 -20.61
CA GLU A 4 -5.74 0.79 -19.94
C GLU A 4 -5.93 1.00 -18.44
N ASP A 5 -6.82 0.21 -17.83
CA ASP A 5 -7.03 0.26 -16.39
C ASP A 5 -5.78 -0.30 -15.69
N ILE A 6 -5.01 0.58 -15.04
CA ILE A 6 -3.84 0.16 -14.26
C ILE A 6 -4.34 -0.39 -12.92
N THR A 7 -4.32 -1.71 -12.78
CA THR A 7 -4.71 -2.38 -11.54
C THR A 7 -3.48 -2.65 -10.67
N PHE A 8 -3.45 -2.07 -9.48
CA PHE A 8 -2.43 -2.37 -8.46
C PHE A 8 -2.98 -3.42 -7.48
N LYS A 9 -2.25 -4.53 -7.32
CA LYS A 9 -2.56 -5.53 -6.30
C LYS A 9 -1.53 -5.45 -5.19
N ILE A 10 -2.01 -5.34 -3.96
CA ILE A 10 -1.19 -5.44 -2.75
C ILE A 10 -1.28 -6.88 -2.28
N THR A 11 -0.16 -7.60 -2.28
CA THR A 11 -0.10 -9.04 -1.96
C THR A 11 0.97 -9.31 -0.90
N GLY A 12 1.09 -10.57 -0.47
CA GLY A 12 2.20 -11.05 0.35
C GLY A 12 2.45 -10.23 1.62
N ARG A 13 3.71 -9.80 1.80
CA ARG A 13 4.16 -9.04 2.97
C ARG A 13 3.44 -7.72 3.13
N ASP A 14 3.14 -7.03 2.03
CA ASP A 14 2.50 -5.72 2.06
C ASP A 14 1.01 -5.81 2.38
N ALA A 15 0.33 -6.88 1.94
CA ALA A 15 -1.03 -7.16 2.37
C ALA A 15 -1.11 -7.41 3.90
N LYS A 16 -0.10 -8.08 4.46
CA LYS A 16 -0.02 -8.28 5.91
C LYS A 16 0.24 -6.95 6.65
N LYS A 17 1.18 -6.14 6.19
CA LYS A 17 1.46 -4.80 6.76
C LYS A 17 0.21 -3.91 6.73
N LEU A 18 -0.52 -3.91 5.61
CA LEU A 18 -1.75 -3.14 5.47
C LEU A 18 -2.82 -3.60 6.46
N ASN A 19 -3.03 -4.92 6.59
CA ASN A 19 -3.98 -5.46 7.57
C ASN A 19 -3.61 -5.10 9.02
N GLU A 20 -2.32 -5.21 9.38
CA GLU A 20 -1.84 -4.86 10.72
C GLU A 20 -2.02 -3.37 11.00
N PHE A 21 -1.68 -2.51 10.03
CA PHE A 21 -1.91 -1.08 10.10
C PHE A 21 -3.40 -0.76 10.30
N GLN A 22 -4.28 -1.35 9.48
CA GLN A 22 -5.72 -1.13 9.59
C GLN A 22 -6.27 -1.54 10.98
N LYS A 23 -5.80 -2.67 11.52
CA LYS A 23 -6.20 -3.14 12.86
C LYS A 23 -5.72 -2.20 13.97
N LEU A 24 -4.47 -1.73 13.91
CA LEU A 24 -3.92 -0.78 14.87
C LEU A 24 -4.70 0.54 14.87
N HIS A 25 -5.27 0.89 13.72
CA HIS A 25 -6.01 2.12 13.49
C HIS A 25 -7.54 1.94 13.50
N ASP A 26 -8.05 0.80 13.97
CA ASP A 26 -9.49 0.53 13.90
C ASP A 26 -10.33 1.48 14.77
N GLY A 27 -9.74 1.97 15.87
CA GLY A 27 -10.36 2.97 16.75
C GLY A 27 -10.15 4.42 16.33
N CYS A 28 -9.46 4.68 15.21
CA CYS A 28 -9.26 6.06 14.74
C CYS A 28 -10.55 6.64 14.18
N LEU A 29 -10.79 7.93 14.49
CA LEU A 29 -11.94 8.67 13.98
C LEU A 29 -11.90 8.72 12.45
N GLU A 30 -13.06 8.68 11.81
CA GLU A 30 -13.18 8.91 10.37
C GLU A 30 -12.89 10.39 10.07
N GLU A 31 -12.28 10.68 8.92
CA GLU A 31 -12.16 12.07 8.46
C GLU A 31 -13.55 12.64 8.13
N LEU A 32 -13.63 13.96 7.94
CA LEU A 32 -14.90 14.64 7.58
C LEU A 32 -15.55 14.09 6.30
N ALA A 33 -14.76 13.45 5.43
CA ALA A 33 -15.23 12.78 4.22
C ALA A 33 -15.83 11.37 4.48
N GLY A 34 -15.78 10.87 5.70
CA GLY A 34 -16.20 9.51 6.07
C GLY A 34 -15.13 8.44 5.87
N ASP A 35 -14.05 8.76 5.16
CA ASP A 35 -12.94 7.85 4.95
C ASP A 35 -11.97 7.88 6.14
N ARG A 36 -11.60 6.70 6.66
CA ARG A 36 -10.58 6.55 7.71
C ARG A 36 -9.16 6.54 7.16
N PHE A 37 -9.01 6.04 5.93
CA PHE A 37 -7.73 5.86 5.26
C PHE A 37 -7.74 6.54 3.91
N SER A 38 -6.70 7.30 3.61
CA SER A 38 -6.44 7.84 2.29
C SER A 38 -5.25 7.14 1.63
N TYR A 39 -5.34 6.93 0.32
CA TYR A 39 -4.31 6.26 -0.46
C TYR A 39 -3.73 7.25 -1.47
N SER A 40 -2.41 7.42 -1.46
CA SER A 40 -1.71 8.22 -2.46
C SER A 40 -0.77 7.34 -3.28
N PHE A 41 -0.83 7.53 -4.59
CA PHE A 41 -0.06 6.79 -5.58
C PHE A 41 0.91 7.76 -6.25
N SER A 42 2.20 7.58 -6.00
CA SER A 42 3.24 8.45 -6.53
C SER A 42 4.15 7.66 -7.48
N PRO A 43 4.22 8.01 -8.77
CA PRO A 43 5.20 7.40 -9.67
C PRO A 43 6.62 7.78 -9.21
N THR A 44 7.51 6.80 -9.23
CA THR A 44 8.94 6.98 -8.95
C THR A 44 9.77 6.48 -10.12
N SER A 45 11.08 6.72 -10.13
CA SER A 45 11.97 6.15 -11.15
C SER A 45 12.08 4.62 -11.09
N LEU A 46 11.58 3.99 -10.03
CA LEU A 46 11.66 2.55 -9.78
C LEU A 46 10.30 1.84 -9.84
N GLY A 47 9.19 2.57 -9.97
CA GLY A 47 7.85 1.99 -9.96
C GLY A 47 6.81 2.95 -9.42
N MET A 48 5.91 2.45 -8.56
CA MET A 48 4.88 3.25 -7.91
C MET A 48 4.94 3.08 -6.40
N ALA A 49 5.13 4.18 -5.69
CA ALA A 49 5.03 4.22 -4.24
C ALA A 49 3.56 4.39 -3.84
N ILE A 50 3.07 3.50 -2.98
CA ILE A 50 1.72 3.57 -2.42
C ILE A 50 1.87 3.98 -0.96
N THR A 51 1.25 5.10 -0.57
CA THR A 51 1.19 5.51 0.84
C THR A 51 -0.23 5.46 1.33
N VAL A 52 -0.45 4.74 2.43
CA VAL A 52 -1.73 4.69 3.15
C VAL A 52 -1.61 5.61 4.35
N SER A 53 -2.44 6.64 4.42
CA SER A 53 -2.47 7.56 5.55
C SER A 53 -3.73 7.33 6.36
N CYS A 54 -3.61 7.25 7.68
CA CYS A 54 -4.74 7.26 8.60
C CYS A 54 -5.06 8.72 9.00
N SER A 55 -6.33 8.98 9.29
CA SER A 55 -6.83 10.25 9.83
C SER A 55 -6.09 10.75 11.08
N CYS A 56 -5.49 9.85 11.88
CA CYS A 56 -4.68 10.23 13.04
C CYS A 56 -3.29 10.80 12.66
N GLY A 57 -2.98 10.88 11.36
CA GLY A 57 -1.73 11.40 10.81
C GLY A 57 -0.63 10.37 10.61
N GLN A 58 -0.79 9.13 11.09
CA GLN A 58 0.17 8.05 10.84
C GLN A 58 0.07 7.54 9.40
N LYS A 59 1.21 7.11 8.85
CA LYS A 59 1.35 6.70 7.45
C LYS A 59 2.05 5.35 7.34
N LEU A 60 1.58 4.53 6.41
CA LEU A 60 2.19 3.28 5.99
C LEU A 60 2.66 3.43 4.55
N PHE A 61 3.94 3.16 4.33
CA PHE A 61 4.52 3.06 2.99
C PHE A 61 4.46 1.60 2.53
N LEU A 62 3.77 1.38 1.42
CA LEU A 62 3.71 0.11 0.71
C LEU A 62 4.54 0.29 -0.56
N ASP A 63 5.69 -0.35 -0.57
CA ASP A 63 6.63 -0.24 -1.68
C ASP A 63 6.35 -1.35 -2.69
N ASN A 64 5.59 -1.01 -3.74
CA ASN A 64 5.65 -1.76 -4.99
C ASN A 64 6.88 -1.30 -5.79
N PHE A 65 8.07 -1.47 -5.21
CA PHE A 65 9.23 -1.72 -6.06
C PHE A 65 8.92 -3.02 -6.78
N MET A 66 9.19 -3.09 -8.08
CA MET A 66 9.00 -4.31 -8.86
C MET A 66 9.43 -5.50 -7.99
N ASP A 67 8.46 -6.30 -7.54
CA ASP A 67 8.70 -7.64 -7.02
C ASP A 67 9.33 -8.35 -8.22
N HIS A 68 10.62 -8.14 -8.43
CA HIS A 68 11.46 -9.13 -9.04
C HIS A 68 11.22 -10.31 -8.13
N ASP A 69 10.36 -11.22 -8.59
CA ASP A 69 10.12 -12.52 -7.99
C ASP A 69 11.38 -12.89 -7.23
N GLU A 70 11.34 -12.75 -5.90
CA GLU A 70 12.32 -13.36 -5.03
C GLU A 70 12.07 -14.84 -5.26
N LYS A 71 12.60 -15.39 -6.36
CA LYS A 71 12.98 -16.78 -6.45
C LYS A 71 13.83 -16.94 -5.21
N GLU A 72 13.23 -17.56 -4.19
CA GLU A 72 13.96 -18.19 -3.12
C GLU A 72 15.03 -19.02 -3.81
N VAL A 73 16.24 -18.48 -3.87
CA VAL A 73 17.41 -19.26 -4.20
C VAL A 73 17.56 -20.13 -2.97
N ALA A 74 17.03 -21.35 -3.07
CA ALA A 74 17.34 -22.42 -2.14
C ALA A 74 18.86 -22.47 -2.01
N MET A 75 19.38 -21.92 -0.91
CA MET A 75 20.76 -22.13 -0.53
C MET A 75 20.88 -23.60 -0.11
N SER A 76 21.93 -24.19 -0.67
CA SER A 76 22.19 -25.62 -0.86
C SER A 76 22.16 -26.48 0.39
#